data_AF-A0A370EB20-F1
#
_entry.id   AF-A0A370EB20-F1
#
_cell.length_a   1.000
_cell.length_b   1.000
_cell.length_c   1.000
_cell.angle_alpha   90.00
_cell.angle_beta   90.00
_cell.angle_gamma   90.00
#
_symmetry.space_group_name_H-M   'P 1'
#
loop_
_entity.id
_entity.type
_entity.pdbx_description
1 polymer ?
#
loop_
_entity_poly.entity_id
_entity_poly.type
_entity_poly.pdbx_seq_one_letter_code
_entity_poly.pdbx_strand_id
1 'polypeptide(L)' 'MHINIQNLYKMNLKRIFGAILTILGVVSLVYAAYIFANTSTAEQNIKTTIIYGVLGLLFFISGIGLVKTTKDEA' A
#
# COMPACT_ATOMS: atom_id res chain seq x y z
N MET A 1 4.85 20.95 -32.69
CA MET A 1 5.01 20.36 -31.34
C MET A 1 4.01 19.22 -31.21
N HIS A 2 4.45 17.97 -31.40
CA HIS A 2 3.56 16.80 -31.37
C HIS A 2 3.55 16.24 -29.95
N ILE A 3 2.52 16.58 -29.17
CA ILE A 3 2.36 16.03 -27.82
C ILE A 3 1.94 14.57 -27.96
N ASN A 4 2.80 13.65 -27.53
CA ASN A 4 2.50 12.22 -27.54
C ASN A 4 1.58 11.89 -26.35
N ILE A 5 0.27 11.88 -26.61
CA ILE A 5 -0.79 11.63 -25.61
C ILE A 5 -0.63 10.26 -24.93
N GLN A 6 -0.01 9.28 -25.61
CA GLN A 6 0.27 7.96 -25.03
C GLN A 6 1.31 8.02 -23.91
N ASN A 7 2.29 8.92 -23.98
CA ASN A 7 3.28 9.12 -22.91
C ASN A 7 2.68 9.79 -21.67
N LEU A 8 1.76 10.75 -21.84
CA LEU A 8 1.05 11.36 -20.70
C LEU A 8 0.21 10.34 -19.91
N TYR A 9 -0.43 9.39 -20.59
CA TYR A 9 -1.19 8.32 -19.92
C TYR A 9 -0.26 7.33 -19.20
N LYS A 10 0.84 6.92 -19.85
CA LYS A 10 1.83 5.98 -19.28
C LYS A 10 2.54 6.52 -18.04
N MET A 11 2.77 7.83 -17.94
CA MET A 11 3.48 8.47 -16.82
C MET A 11 2.63 8.60 -15.55
N ASN A 12 1.31 8.82 -15.67
CA ASN A 12 0.42 8.95 -14.51
C ASN A 12 0.12 7.60 -13.85
N LEU A 13 -0.01 6.54 -14.64
CA LEU A 13 -0.36 5.21 -14.15
C LEU A 13 0.68 4.68 -13.15
N LYS A 14 1.98 4.86 -13.45
CA LYS A 14 3.08 4.44 -12.57
C LYS A 14 2.98 5.07 -11.18
N ARG A 15 2.68 6.37 -11.08
CA ARG A 15 2.53 7.10 -9.81
C ARG A 15 1.24 6.73 -9.06
N ILE A 16 0.16 6.46 -9.79
CA ILE A 16 -1.15 6.09 -9.24
C ILE A 16 -1.11 4.71 -8.58
N PHE A 17 -0.40 3.74 -9.15
CA PHE A 17 -0.24 2.42 -8.52
C PHE A 17 0.43 2.51 -7.14
N GLY A 18 1.50 3.31 -7.02
CA GLY A 18 2.16 3.53 -5.74
C GLY A 18 1.23 4.22 -4.73
N ALA A 19 0.52 5.27 -5.14
CA ALA A 19 -0.40 6.00 -4.26
C ALA A 19 -1.53 5.09 -3.73
N ILE A 20 -2.16 4.31 -4.61
CA ILE A 20 -3.22 3.36 -4.24
C ILE A 20 -2.67 2.29 -3.28
N LEU A 21 -1.50 1.72 -3.59
CA LEU A 21 -0.87 0.68 -2.76
C LEU A 21 -0.52 1.21 -1.36
N THR A 22 -0.10 2.47 -1.27
CA THR A 22 0.20 3.12 0.01
C THR A 22 -1.07 3.31 0.85
N ILE A 23 -2.15 3.78 0.24
CA ILE A 23 -3.47 3.93 0.90
C ILE A 23 -3.97 2.57 1.38
N LEU A 24 -3.89 1.53 0.55
CA LEU A 24 -4.25 0.16 0.93
C LEU A 24 -3.42 -0.37 2.11
N GLY A 25 -2.12 -0.08 2.12
CA GLY A 25 -1.22 -0.42 3.24
C GLY A 25 -1.66 0.24 4.54
N VAL A 26 -1.97 1.54 4.51
CA VAL A 26 -2.47 2.28 5.69
C VAL A 26 -3.79 1.71 6.19
N VAL A 27 -4.76 1.46 5.30
CA VAL A 27 -6.06 0.88 5.67
C VAL A 27 -5.87 -0.50 6.32
N SER A 28 -4.98 -1.32 5.78
CA SER A 28 -4.68 -2.66 6.32
C SER A 28 -4.03 -2.59 7.70
N LEU A 29 -3.11 -1.64 7.94
CA LEU A 29 -2.48 -1.43 9.24
C LEU A 29 -3.49 -0.94 10.29
N VAL A 30 -4.37 -0.02 9.91
CA VAL A 30 -5.46 0.45 10.79
C VAL A 30 -6.42 -0.68 11.13
N TYR A 31 -6.76 -1.52 10.14
CA TYR A 31 -7.63 -2.68 10.37
C TYR A 31 -6.98 -3.74 11.26
N ALA A 32 -5.68 -3.98 11.09
CA ALA A 32 -4.91 -4.86 11.98
C ALA A 32 -4.92 -4.35 13.42
N ALA A 33 -4.73 -3.04 13.63
CA ALA A 33 -4.80 -2.41 14.94
C ALA A 33 -6.20 -2.50 15.56
N TYR A 34 -7.26 -2.33 14.75
CA TYR A 34 -8.64 -2.49 15.19
C TYR A 34 -8.93 -3.92 15.64
N ILE A 35 -8.55 -4.93 14.85
CA ILE A 35 -8.70 -6.33 15.22
C ILE A 35 -7.93 -6.61 16.52
N PHE A 36 -6.66 -6.20 16.61
CA PHE A 36 -5.86 -6.39 17.81
C PHE A 36 -6.50 -5.79 19.06
N ALA A 37 -7.06 -4.58 18.96
CA ALA A 37 -7.69 -3.88 20.08
C ALA A 37 -9.04 -4.51 20.50
N ASN A 38 -9.80 -5.07 19.55
CA ASN A 38 -11.12 -5.66 19.82
C ASN A 38 -11.09 -7.16 20.16
N THR A 39 -9.94 -7.83 20.07
CA THR A 39 -9.86 -9.27 20.33
C THR A 39 -9.69 -9.59 21.81
N SER A 40 -10.68 -10.25 22.40
CA SER A 40 -10.71 -10.63 23.83
C SER A 40 -10.25 -12.07 24.12
N THR A 41 -10.17 -12.94 23.11
CA THR A 41 -9.76 -14.36 23.25
C THR A 41 -8.40 -14.61 22.61
N ALA A 42 -7.45 -15.07 23.43
CA ALA A 42 -6.00 -14.99 23.17
C ALA A 42 -5.46 -15.86 22.02
N GLU A 43 -6.06 -17.01 21.71
CA GLU A 43 -5.32 -18.06 20.97
C GLU A 43 -5.58 -18.10 19.45
N GLN A 44 -6.76 -17.70 18.96
CA GLN A 44 -7.06 -17.75 17.52
C GLN A 44 -6.86 -16.40 16.79
N ASN A 45 -6.77 -15.30 17.53
CA ASN A 45 -6.78 -13.95 16.95
C ASN A 45 -5.40 -13.34 16.70
N ILE A 46 -4.36 -13.87 17.34
CA ILE A 46 -2.98 -13.39 17.18
C ILE A 46 -2.43 -13.70 15.78
N LYS A 47 -2.76 -14.88 15.22
CA LYS A 47 -2.32 -15.26 13.87
C LYS A 47 -2.90 -14.31 12.82
N THR A 48 -4.20 -14.04 12.87
CA THR A 48 -4.88 -13.11 11.94
C THR A 48 -4.35 -11.69 12.09
N THR A 49 -4.16 -11.20 13.31
CA THR A 49 -3.60 -9.87 13.55
C THR A 49 -2.19 -9.74 12.96
N ILE A 50 -1.32 -10.72 13.20
CA ILE A 50 0.05 -10.71 12.66
C ILE A 50 0.02 -10.75 11.13
N ILE A 51 -0.85 -11.57 10.52
CA ILE A 51 -0.97 -11.63 9.06
C ILE A 51 -1.39 -10.27 8.50
N TYR A 52 -2.44 -9.64 9.02
CA TYR A 52 -2.89 -8.32 8.54
C TYR A 52 -1.86 -7.22 8.83
N GLY A 53 -1.18 -7.28 9.97
CA GLY A 53 -0.11 -6.34 10.32
C GLY A 53 1.08 -6.44 9.37
N VAL A 54 1.59 -7.66 9.13
CA VAL A 54 2.72 -7.91 8.22
C VAL A 54 2.34 -7.59 6.77
N LEU A 55 1.17 -8.02 6.30
CA LEU A 55 0.69 -7.69 4.95
C LEU A 55 0.54 -6.18 4.76
N GLY A 56 -0.06 -5.49 5.73
CA GLY A 56 -0.21 -4.04 5.71
C GLY A 56 1.14 -3.32 5.68
N LEU A 57 2.11 -3.80 6.46
CA LEU A 57 3.47 -3.25 6.47
C LEU A 57 4.19 -3.46 5.13
N LEU A 58 4.10 -4.67 4.56
CA LEU A 58 4.69 -4.99 3.25
C LEU A 58 4.09 -4.11 2.15
N PHE A 59 2.77 -3.91 2.15
CA PHE A 59 2.08 -3.07 1.17
C PHE A 59 2.42 -1.60 1.36
N PHE A 60 2.55 -1.12 2.59
CA PHE A 60 2.95 0.25 2.90
C PHE A 60 4.38 0.55 2.42
N ILE A 61 5.34 -0.32 2.75
CA ILE A 61 6.74 -0.19 2.33
C ILE A 61 6.85 -0.26 0.80
N SER A 62 6.15 -1.22 0.18
CA SER A 62 6.11 -1.36 -1.28
C SER A 62 5.46 -0.17 -1.97
N GLY A 63 4.39 0.39 -1.39
CA GLY A 63 3.70 1.58 -1.89
C GLY A 63 4.60 2.80 -1.90
N ILE A 64 5.28 3.10 -0.78
CA ILE A 64 6.27 4.18 -0.70
C ILE A 64 7.41 3.94 -1.68
N GLY A 65 7.90 2.70 -1.76
CA GLY A 65 8.92 2.28 -2.72
C GLY A 65 8.51 2.67 -4.13
N LEU A 66 7.33 2.25 -4.56
CA LEU A 66 6.79 2.48 -5.91
C LEU A 66 6.54 3.97 -6.18
N VAL A 67 6.01 4.75 -5.21
CA VAL A 67 5.88 6.21 -5.33
C VAL A 67 7.26 6.87 -5.50
N LYS A 68 8.30 6.35 -4.86
CA LYS A 68 9.66 6.90 -4.91
C LYS A 68 10.40 6.54 -6.21
N THR A 69 10.34 5.29 -6.68
CA THR A 69 10.99 4.90 -7.96
C THR A 69 10.32 5.55 -9.16
N THR A 70 9.02 5.85 -9.08
CA THR A 70 8.30 6.50 -10.18
C THR A 70 8.55 8.01 -10.27
N LYS A 71 9.37 8.54 -9.34
CA LYS A 71 9.87 9.92 -9.38
C LYS A 71 11.15 10.08 -10.21
N ASP A 72 11.90 8.99 -10.47
CA ASP A 72 13.19 9.01 -11.20
C ASP A 72 13.27 7.90 -12.26
N GLU A 73 12.33 7.89 -13.19
CA GLU A 73 12.64 7.51 -14.57
C GLU A 73 12.47 8.77 -15.42
N ALA A 74 13.43 9.69 -15.29
CA ALA A 74 13.66 10.80 -16.21
C ALA A 74 14.89 10.47 -17.08
#